data_AF-A0A969GDW2-F1
#
_entry.id   AF-A0A969GDW2-F1
#
_cell.length_a   1.000
_cell.length_b   1.000
_cell.length_c   1.000
_cell.angle_alpha   90.00
_cell.angle_beta   90.00
_cell.angle_gamma   90.00
#
_symmetry.space_group_name_H-M   'P 1'
#
loop_
_entity.id
_entity.type
_entity.pdbx_description
1 polymer ?
#
loop_
_entity_poly.entity_id
_entity_poly.type
_entity_poly.pdbx_seq_one_letter_code
_entity_poly.pdbx_strand_id
1 'polypeptide(L)'
;MHRLLSRDSETFTSLTTWDIYLTPSVTQKKITQLVSRLDKKYLNNTLHRWLYAFDRATLGKIKIHPISFFQPEEDENIHLHIWDGYFVMFLFPFMDEFANYQHFDEALAPEHKKRIMTFYKSMLQRHMYANGKKYFVAKNPAFSPKIETLAEFFPDAKNYLFGSQSAGYVALYDFMD
;
A
#
# COMPACT_ATOMS: atom_id res chain seq x y z
N MET A 1 -5.40 -5.16 14.29
CA MET A 1 -4.74 -6.34 13.69
C MET A 1 -3.57 -5.96 12.78
N HIS A 2 -3.75 -5.04 11.81
CA HIS A 2 -2.65 -4.59 10.93
C HIS A 2 -1.36 -4.22 11.68
N ARG A 3 -1.43 -3.31 12.66
CA ARG A 3 -0.25 -2.96 13.50
C ARG A 3 0.32 -4.11 14.36
N LEU A 4 -0.43 -5.19 14.61
CA LEU A 4 0.04 -6.37 15.35
C LEU A 4 0.75 -7.37 14.42
N LEU A 5 0.21 -7.59 13.21
CA LEU A 5 0.87 -8.43 12.20
C LEU A 5 2.12 -7.76 11.64
N SER A 6 2.08 -6.44 11.41
CA SER A 6 3.26 -5.67 10.98
C SER A 6 4.38 -5.59 12.04
N ARG A 7 4.14 -6.02 13.29
CA ARG A 7 5.20 -6.09 14.32
C ARG A 7 6.10 -7.30 14.13
N ASP A 8 5.61 -8.38 13.54
CA ASP A 8 6.46 -9.47 13.08
C ASP A 8 7.05 -9.10 11.72
N SER A 9 8.06 -8.22 11.79
CA SER A 9 8.79 -7.73 10.63
C SER A 9 9.69 -8.78 9.97
N GLU A 10 9.86 -9.96 10.59
CA GLU A 10 10.61 -11.06 10.00
C GLU A 10 9.76 -11.80 8.97
N THR A 11 8.49 -12.05 9.31
CA THR A 11 7.57 -12.80 8.45
C THR A 11 6.74 -11.92 7.51
N PHE A 12 6.29 -10.76 7.99
CA PHE A 12 5.32 -9.91 7.28
C PHE A 12 5.92 -8.61 6.74
N THR A 13 5.31 -8.09 5.69
CA THR A 13 5.56 -6.75 5.18
C THR A 13 4.28 -6.06 4.74
N SER A 14 4.31 -4.74 4.73
CA SER A 14 3.20 -3.88 4.32
C SER A 14 3.79 -2.66 3.62
N LEU A 15 3.02 -2.02 2.75
CA LEU A 15 3.47 -0.80 2.10
C LEU A 15 3.50 0.37 3.08
N THR A 16 4.63 1.07 3.13
CA THR A 16 4.71 2.39 3.77
C THR A 16 4.38 3.50 2.77
N THR A 17 4.10 4.71 3.28
CA THR A 17 3.98 5.92 2.45
C THR A 17 5.21 6.09 1.55
N TRP A 18 6.42 5.82 2.08
CA TRP A 18 7.65 5.87 1.28
C TRP A 18 7.67 4.81 0.17
N ASP A 19 7.18 3.60 0.45
CA ASP A 19 7.09 2.54 -0.54
C ASP A 19 6.17 2.89 -1.70
N ILE A 20 5.03 3.50 -1.41
CA ILE A 20 4.01 3.85 -2.40
C ILE A 20 4.48 5.01 -3.25
N TYR A 21 4.87 6.13 -2.63
CA TYR A 21 5.07 7.38 -3.38
C TYR A 21 6.50 7.59 -3.88
N LEU A 22 7.51 7.12 -3.14
CA LEU A 22 8.91 7.44 -3.44
C LEU A 22 9.69 6.27 -4.05
N THR A 23 9.28 5.04 -3.75
CA THR A 23 9.99 3.84 -4.24
C THR A 23 9.07 2.80 -4.87
N PRO A 24 8.25 3.17 -5.88
CA PRO A 24 7.35 2.22 -6.54
C PRO A 24 8.08 1.12 -7.33
N SER A 25 9.35 1.31 -7.70
CA SER A 25 10.14 0.30 -8.43
C SER A 25 11.13 -0.47 -7.55
N VAL A 26 11.50 -1.67 -7.99
CA VAL A 26 12.55 -2.50 -7.34
C VAL A 26 13.86 -1.74 -7.24
N THR A 27 14.28 -1.09 -8.32
CA THR A 27 15.54 -0.33 -8.36
C THR A 27 15.57 0.77 -7.33
N GLN A 28 14.51 1.60 -7.24
CA GLN A 28 14.41 2.66 -6.24
C GLN A 28 14.44 2.11 -4.81
N LYS A 29 13.75 0.98 -4.55
CA LYS A 29 13.80 0.31 -3.24
C LYS A 29 15.20 -0.17 -2.90
N LYS A 30 15.87 -0.88 -3.81
CA LYS A 30 17.23 -1.41 -3.59
C LYS A 30 18.25 -0.28 -3.39
N ILE A 31 18.15 0.82 -4.15
CA ILE A 31 18.99 2.01 -3.95
C ILE A 31 18.76 2.60 -2.56
N THR A 32 17.50 2.79 -2.15
CA THR A 32 17.17 3.33 -0.82
C THR A 32 17.69 2.43 0.31
N GLN A 33 17.53 1.11 0.15
CA GLN A 33 18.07 0.12 1.10
C GLN A 33 19.60 0.18 1.19
N LEU A 34 20.28 0.35 0.05
CA LEU A 34 21.73 0.53 0.00
C LEU A 34 22.16 1.81 0.74
N VAL A 35 21.52 2.95 0.43
CA VAL A 35 21.78 4.23 1.11
C VAL A 35 21.55 4.11 2.62
N SER A 36 20.47 3.46 3.05
CA SER A 36 20.18 3.21 4.47
C SER A 36 21.28 2.37 5.15
N ARG A 37 21.78 1.32 4.48
CA ARG A 37 22.91 0.52 4.99
C ARG A 37 24.19 1.33 5.11
N LEU A 38 24.48 2.21 4.14
CA LEU A 38 25.64 3.09 4.17
C LEU A 38 25.52 4.16 5.26
N ASP A 39 24.36 4.78 5.43
CA ASP A 39 24.10 5.76 6.49
C ASP A 39 24.29 5.14 7.89
N LYS A 40 23.78 3.92 8.09
CA LYS A 40 23.98 3.18 9.34
C LYS A 40 25.45 2.86 9.60
N LYS A 41 26.19 2.46 8.56
CA LYS A 41 27.59 2.02 8.69
C LYS A 41 28.58 3.16 8.84
N TYR A 42 28.39 4.26 8.10
CA TYR A 42 29.40 5.32 7.97
C TYR A 42 28.99 6.64 8.61
N LEU A 43 27.69 6.92 8.71
CA LEU A 43 27.17 8.23 9.14
C LEU A 43 26.40 8.14 10.47
N ASN A 44 26.43 6.99 11.14
CA ASN A 44 25.74 6.75 12.41
C ASN A 44 24.24 7.16 12.37
N ASN A 45 23.53 6.75 11.30
CA ASN A 45 22.12 7.05 11.06
C ASN A 45 21.79 8.56 11.00
N THR A 46 22.70 9.38 10.52
CA THR A 46 22.47 10.83 10.46
C THR A 46 21.39 11.15 9.43
N LEU A 47 21.48 10.63 8.20
CA LEU A 47 20.47 10.90 7.16
C LEU A 47 19.08 10.42 7.60
N HIS A 48 18.99 9.25 8.22
CA HIS A 48 17.75 8.74 8.77
C HIS A 48 17.13 9.70 9.80
N ARG A 49 17.94 10.26 10.72
CA ARG A 49 17.46 11.24 11.71
C ARG A 49 16.95 12.53 11.07
N TRP A 50 17.62 13.03 10.03
CA TRP A 50 17.18 14.20 9.27
C TRP A 50 15.84 13.95 8.57
N LEU A 51 15.71 12.82 7.87
CA LEU A 51 14.47 12.42 7.21
C LEU A 51 13.33 12.26 8.22
N TYR A 52 13.59 11.67 9.38
CA TYR A 52 12.60 11.53 10.44
C TYR A 52 12.19 12.86 11.07
N ALA A 53 13.13 13.80 11.23
CA ALA A 53 12.81 15.16 11.69
C ALA A 53 11.94 15.90 10.65
N PHE A 54 12.26 15.76 9.36
CA PHE A 54 11.47 16.33 8.27
C PHE A 54 10.06 15.74 8.21
N ASP A 55 9.92 14.41 8.33
CA ASP A 55 8.63 13.70 8.37
C ASP A 55 7.74 14.25 9.51
N ARG A 56 8.28 14.36 10.72
CA ARG A 56 7.56 14.93 11.88
C ARG A 56 7.18 16.39 11.69
N ALA A 57 8.00 17.17 10.97
CA ALA A 57 7.72 18.58 10.70
C ALA A 57 6.67 18.79 9.60
N THR A 58 6.40 17.78 8.76
CA THR A 58 5.54 17.83 7.57
C THR A 58 4.36 16.87 7.68
N LEU A 59 4.48 15.65 7.13
CA LEU A 59 3.42 14.64 7.06
C LEU A 59 2.84 14.29 8.43
N GLY A 60 3.69 14.25 9.46
CA GLY A 60 3.27 13.97 10.83
C GLY A 60 2.31 15.00 11.45
N LYS A 61 2.08 16.15 10.79
CA LYS A 61 1.11 17.17 11.23
C LYS A 61 -0.28 17.00 10.61
N ILE A 62 -0.45 16.12 9.62
CA ILE A 62 -1.74 15.90 8.96
C ILE A 62 -2.69 15.20 9.95
N LYS A 63 -3.82 15.84 10.26
CA LYS A 63 -4.76 15.38 11.29
C LYS A 63 -5.85 14.42 10.79
N ILE A 64 -5.98 14.26 9.48
CA ILE A 64 -7.04 13.48 8.84
C ILE A 64 -6.77 11.96 8.97
N HIS A 65 -5.49 11.57 9.02
CA HIS A 65 -4.97 10.24 9.37
C HIS A 65 -3.47 10.41 9.71
N PRO A 66 -2.89 9.69 10.69
CA PRO A 66 -1.45 9.80 10.97
C PRO A 66 -0.63 9.22 9.81
N ILE A 67 -0.19 10.10 8.92
CA ILE A 67 0.66 9.79 7.77
C ILE A 67 2.12 9.97 8.17
N SER A 68 2.97 9.02 7.80
CA SER A 68 4.41 9.10 7.94
C SER A 68 5.06 8.30 6.84
N PHE A 69 6.22 8.77 6.37
CA PHE A 69 7.05 8.01 5.43
C PHE A 69 7.35 6.59 5.90
N PHE A 70 7.42 6.38 7.22
CA PHE A 70 7.88 5.13 7.83
C PHE A 70 6.76 4.27 8.40
N GLN A 71 5.51 4.73 8.33
CA GLN A 71 4.36 3.96 8.81
C GLN A 71 3.66 3.26 7.65
N PRO A 72 3.05 2.10 7.91
CA PRO A 72 2.21 1.46 6.92
C PRO A 72 1.04 2.35 6.51
N GLU A 73 0.72 2.31 5.23
CA GLU A 73 -0.28 3.16 4.58
C GLU A 73 -1.27 2.29 3.77
N GLU A 74 -2.45 2.83 3.48
CA GLU A 74 -3.48 2.15 2.71
C GLU A 74 -3.02 1.94 1.27
N ASP A 75 -3.05 0.69 0.82
CA ASP A 75 -2.49 0.24 -0.46
C ASP A 75 -3.28 0.69 -1.71
N GLU A 76 -4.48 1.22 -1.55
CA GLU A 76 -5.27 1.86 -2.62
C GLU A 76 -4.53 3.07 -3.19
N ASN A 77 -3.67 3.70 -2.38
CA ASN A 77 -2.81 4.79 -2.83
C ASN A 77 -1.85 4.37 -3.96
N ILE A 78 -1.60 3.07 -4.18
CA ILE A 78 -0.90 2.59 -5.38
C ILE A 78 -1.60 3.05 -6.66
N HIS A 79 -2.93 3.06 -6.68
CA HIS A 79 -3.71 3.37 -7.87
C HIS A 79 -3.58 4.84 -8.31
N LEU A 80 -3.04 5.72 -7.45
CA LEU A 80 -2.70 7.09 -7.83
C LEU A 80 -1.65 7.14 -8.95
N HIS A 81 -0.79 6.12 -9.08
CA HIS A 81 0.22 6.05 -10.16
C HIS A 81 -0.40 5.85 -11.55
N ILE A 82 -1.63 5.36 -11.63
CA ILE A 82 -2.37 5.16 -12.88
C ILE A 82 -3.62 6.02 -12.97
N TRP A 83 -3.85 6.91 -11.99
CA TRP A 83 -5.03 7.77 -11.88
C TRP A 83 -6.37 7.01 -11.95
N ASP A 84 -6.39 5.77 -11.45
CA ASP A 84 -7.52 4.85 -11.64
C ASP A 84 -7.81 4.05 -10.37
N GLY A 85 -8.43 4.73 -9.41
CA GLY A 85 -8.77 4.17 -8.10
C GLY A 85 -9.60 5.14 -7.25
N TYR A 86 -10.17 4.62 -6.17
CA TYR A 86 -11.16 5.33 -5.36
C TYR A 86 -10.64 6.66 -4.81
N PHE A 87 -9.40 6.70 -4.33
CA PHE A 87 -8.84 7.90 -3.70
C PHE A 87 -8.52 9.05 -4.66
N VAL A 88 -8.55 8.83 -5.98
CA VAL A 88 -8.42 9.92 -6.97
C VAL A 88 -9.56 10.94 -6.78
N MET A 89 -10.73 10.49 -6.31
CA MET A 89 -11.89 11.35 -6.05
C MET A 89 -11.61 12.44 -4.99
N PHE A 90 -10.64 12.23 -4.09
CA PHE A 90 -10.27 13.25 -3.08
C PHE A 90 -9.43 14.38 -3.67
N LEU A 91 -8.89 14.20 -4.88
CA LEU A 91 -8.05 15.20 -5.55
C LEU A 91 -8.85 16.11 -6.49
N PHE A 92 -9.99 15.64 -6.99
CA PHE A 92 -10.78 16.35 -7.99
C PHE A 92 -12.28 16.35 -7.65
N PRO A 93 -12.95 17.52 -7.73
CA PRO A 93 -14.36 17.63 -7.35
C PRO A 93 -15.32 17.29 -8.52
N PHE A 94 -15.08 16.19 -9.24
CA PHE A 94 -15.85 15.79 -10.43
C PHE A 94 -16.40 14.36 -10.29
N MET A 95 -17.26 14.15 -9.29
CA MET A 95 -17.73 12.81 -8.91
C MET A 95 -18.46 12.08 -10.04
N ASP A 96 -19.21 12.80 -10.87
CA ASP A 96 -20.02 12.22 -11.95
C ASP A 96 -19.17 11.72 -13.14
N GLU A 97 -17.91 12.16 -13.23
CA GLU A 97 -16.97 11.75 -14.29
C GLU A 97 -16.15 10.51 -13.90
N PHE A 98 -16.15 10.13 -12.62
CA PHE A 98 -15.39 8.97 -12.15
C PHE A 98 -16.16 7.68 -12.39
N ALA A 99 -15.41 6.59 -12.62
CA ALA A 99 -15.97 5.26 -12.57
C ALA A 99 -16.57 4.99 -11.17
N ASN A 100 -17.59 4.14 -11.10
CA ASN A 100 -18.27 3.81 -9.84
C ASN A 100 -17.43 2.83 -9.00
N TYR A 101 -16.30 3.31 -8.48
CA TYR A 101 -15.38 2.54 -7.64
C TYR A 101 -16.00 2.08 -6.32
N GLN A 102 -17.10 2.70 -5.88
CA GLN A 102 -17.85 2.28 -4.68
C GLN A 102 -18.59 0.96 -4.89
N HIS A 103 -18.89 0.62 -6.14
CA HIS A 103 -19.53 -0.63 -6.55
C HIS A 103 -18.60 -1.37 -7.52
N PHE A 104 -17.30 -1.44 -7.18
CA PHE A 104 -16.25 -1.85 -8.11
C PHE A 104 -16.53 -3.19 -8.80
N ASP A 105 -16.84 -4.24 -8.05
CA ASP A 105 -17.09 -5.58 -8.61
C ASP A 105 -18.30 -5.60 -9.55
N GLU A 106 -19.35 -4.85 -9.22
CA GLU A 106 -20.64 -4.84 -9.92
C GLU A 106 -20.65 -3.90 -11.13
N ALA A 107 -20.01 -2.73 -11.03
CA ALA A 107 -20.19 -1.61 -11.96
C ALA A 107 -19.06 -1.47 -12.98
N LEU A 108 -17.82 -1.89 -12.66
CA LEU A 108 -16.71 -1.76 -13.61
C LEU A 108 -16.69 -2.92 -14.60
N ALA A 109 -16.45 -2.58 -15.87
CA ALA A 109 -16.28 -3.56 -16.93
C ALA A 109 -15.08 -4.51 -16.63
N PRO A 110 -15.15 -5.80 -17.00
CA PRO A 110 -14.10 -6.78 -16.69
C PRO A 110 -12.69 -6.36 -17.11
N GLU A 111 -12.54 -5.72 -18.27
CA GLU A 111 -11.24 -5.24 -18.77
C GLU A 111 -10.66 -4.11 -17.90
N HIS A 112 -11.52 -3.23 -17.39
CA HIS A 112 -11.14 -2.15 -16.49
C HIS A 112 -10.65 -2.72 -15.15
N LYS A 113 -11.44 -3.63 -14.55
CA LYS A 113 -11.05 -4.34 -13.33
C LYS A 113 -9.70 -5.04 -13.50
N LYS A 114 -9.51 -5.74 -14.63
CA LYS A 114 -8.27 -6.44 -14.96
C LYS A 114 -7.07 -5.49 -15.06
N ARG A 115 -7.21 -4.31 -15.69
CA ARG A 115 -6.13 -3.32 -15.80
C ARG A 115 -5.65 -2.84 -14.44
N ILE A 116 -6.60 -2.40 -13.59
CA ILE A 116 -6.33 -1.92 -12.23
C ILE A 116 -5.61 -3.00 -11.42
N MET A 117 -6.18 -4.22 -11.40
CA MET A 117 -5.66 -5.30 -10.57
C MET A 117 -4.35 -5.90 -11.08
N THR A 118 -4.10 -5.87 -12.38
CA THR A 118 -2.78 -6.25 -12.94
C THR A 118 -1.70 -5.28 -12.49
N PHE A 119 -2.00 -3.97 -12.48
CA PHE A 119 -1.07 -2.96 -11.98
C PHE A 119 -0.81 -3.12 -10.48
N TYR A 120 -1.87 -3.33 -9.69
CA TYR A 120 -1.77 -3.59 -8.26
C TYR A 120 -0.89 -4.82 -7.96
N LYS A 121 -1.17 -5.96 -8.62
CA LYS A 121 -0.38 -7.20 -8.47
C LYS A 121 1.10 -6.98 -8.82
N SER A 122 1.38 -6.24 -9.90
CA SER A 122 2.76 -5.88 -10.28
C SER A 122 3.48 -5.06 -9.20
N MET A 123 2.79 -4.11 -8.56
CA MET A 123 3.35 -3.29 -7.49
C MET A 123 3.68 -4.13 -6.25
N LEU A 124 2.79 -5.04 -5.86
CA LEU A 124 3.03 -5.97 -4.76
C LEU A 124 4.20 -6.90 -5.05
N GLN A 125 4.26 -7.51 -6.24
CA GLN A 125 5.38 -8.38 -6.63
C GLN A 125 6.73 -7.66 -6.54
N ARG A 126 6.81 -6.41 -7.00
CA ARG A 126 8.02 -5.59 -6.89
C ARG A 126 8.40 -5.30 -5.44
N HIS A 127 7.42 -5.00 -4.60
CA HIS A 127 7.64 -4.78 -3.16
C HIS A 127 8.14 -6.05 -2.47
N MET A 128 7.49 -7.18 -2.71
CA MET A 128 7.86 -8.48 -2.14
C MET A 128 9.26 -8.91 -2.58
N TYR A 129 9.58 -8.80 -3.87
CA TYR A 129 10.91 -9.08 -4.39
C TYR A 129 12.00 -8.19 -3.75
N ALA A 130 11.70 -6.90 -3.56
CA ALA A 130 12.67 -5.98 -2.96
C ALA A 130 12.93 -6.26 -1.47
N ASN A 131 11.93 -6.72 -0.73
CA ASN A 131 12.00 -6.92 0.71
C ASN A 131 12.31 -8.37 1.14
N GLY A 132 12.04 -9.36 0.28
CA GLY A 132 12.33 -10.78 0.55
C GLY A 132 11.53 -11.34 1.73
N LYS A 133 10.28 -10.91 1.89
CA LYS A 133 9.39 -11.30 3.00
C LYS A 133 8.39 -12.35 2.53
N LYS A 134 7.89 -13.15 3.46
CA LYS A 134 7.02 -14.28 3.15
C LYS A 134 5.59 -13.84 2.83
N TYR A 135 5.04 -12.95 3.65
CA TYR A 135 3.65 -12.54 3.55
C TYR A 135 3.51 -11.03 3.39
N PHE A 136 2.60 -10.63 2.49
CA PHE A 136 2.15 -9.24 2.39
C PHE A 136 0.89 -9.05 3.23
N VAL A 137 0.83 -7.97 4.00
CA VAL A 137 -0.35 -7.56 4.77
C VAL A 137 -0.90 -6.28 4.14
N ALA A 138 -2.10 -6.39 3.59
CA ALA A 138 -2.90 -5.27 3.13
C ALA A 138 -3.86 -4.80 4.22
N LYS A 139 -4.14 -3.51 4.24
CA LYS A 139 -5.26 -2.95 5.01
C LYS A 139 -5.84 -1.77 4.25
N ASN A 140 -7.12 -1.90 3.88
CA ASN A 140 -7.79 -0.87 3.11
C ASN A 140 -9.32 -0.88 3.23
N PRO A 141 -9.96 0.22 3.65
CA PRO A 141 -11.41 0.35 3.57
C PRO A 141 -11.97 0.23 2.14
N ALA A 142 -11.27 0.82 1.15
CA ALA A 142 -11.68 0.89 -0.26
C ALA A 142 -11.59 -0.44 -1.02
N PHE A 143 -11.15 -1.52 -0.37
CA PHE A 143 -11.09 -2.86 -0.96
C PHE A 143 -12.37 -3.66 -0.72
N SER A 144 -13.25 -3.20 0.18
CA SER A 144 -14.53 -3.85 0.47
C SER A 144 -15.41 -4.01 -0.79
N PRO A 145 -15.47 -3.04 -1.73
CA PRO A 145 -16.20 -3.22 -2.99
C PRO A 145 -15.52 -4.10 -4.04
N LYS A 146 -14.29 -4.58 -3.77
CA LYS A 146 -13.42 -5.28 -4.72
C LYS A 146 -13.19 -6.75 -4.32
N ILE A 147 -13.94 -7.27 -3.34
CA ILE A 147 -13.64 -8.56 -2.70
C ILE A 147 -13.64 -9.71 -3.71
N GLU A 148 -14.59 -9.73 -4.65
CA GLU A 148 -14.68 -10.78 -5.67
C GLU A 148 -13.48 -10.69 -6.60
N THR A 149 -13.19 -9.50 -7.14
CA THR A 149 -12.03 -9.31 -8.02
C THR A 149 -10.71 -9.60 -7.29
N LEU A 150 -10.59 -9.25 -6.01
CA LEU A 150 -9.40 -9.55 -5.20
C LEU A 150 -9.21 -11.06 -5.03
N ALA A 151 -10.30 -11.81 -4.81
CA ALA A 151 -10.25 -13.27 -4.71
C ALA A 151 -9.84 -13.93 -6.04
N GLU A 152 -10.26 -13.37 -7.19
CA GLU A 152 -9.82 -13.86 -8.50
C GLU A 152 -8.32 -13.64 -8.75
N PHE A 153 -7.78 -12.48 -8.38
CA PHE A 153 -6.38 -12.13 -8.63
C PHE A 153 -5.39 -12.76 -7.64
N PHE A 154 -5.88 -13.07 -6.45
CA PHE A 154 -5.12 -13.63 -5.34
C PHE A 154 -5.91 -14.77 -4.67
N PRO A 155 -6.04 -15.92 -5.34
CA PRO A 155 -6.85 -17.04 -4.84
C PRO A 155 -6.35 -17.59 -3.50
N ASP A 156 -5.04 -17.46 -3.22
CA ASP A 156 -4.40 -17.95 -1.99
C ASP A 156 -4.43 -16.91 -0.85
N ALA A 157 -5.07 -15.76 -1.06
CA ALA A 157 -5.18 -14.72 -0.05
C ALA A 157 -6.09 -15.13 1.11
N LYS A 158 -5.62 -14.92 2.34
CA LYS A 158 -6.43 -15.04 3.54
C LYS A 158 -7.05 -13.68 3.86
N ASN A 159 -8.35 -13.57 3.61
CA ASN A 159 -9.11 -12.32 3.75
C ASN A 159 -9.82 -12.26 5.10
N TYR A 160 -9.71 -11.13 5.79
CA TYR A 160 -10.38 -10.86 7.06
C TYR A 160 -11.22 -9.58 6.93
N LEU A 161 -12.55 -9.72 6.99
CA LEU A 161 -13.50 -8.61 6.99
C LEU A 161 -13.85 -8.20 8.43
N PHE A 162 -13.82 -6.89 8.73
CA PHE A 162 -14.20 -6.36 10.03
C PHE A 162 -15.46 -5.48 9.95
N GLY A 163 -16.49 -5.86 10.71
CA GLY A 163 -17.79 -5.17 10.75
C GLY A 163 -18.00 -4.27 11.97
N SER A 164 -17.04 -3.41 12.33
CA SER A 164 -17.26 -2.36 13.34
C SER A 164 -16.98 -0.96 12.77
N GLN A 165 -17.27 0.12 13.52
CA GLN A 165 -17.38 1.54 13.10
C GLN A 165 -16.26 2.12 12.20
N SER A 166 -15.19 1.39 11.97
CA SER A 166 -14.24 1.58 10.88
C SER A 166 -14.27 0.33 9.98
N ALA A 167 -15.16 0.29 8.99
CA ALA A 167 -15.19 -0.79 8.00
C ALA A 167 -13.82 -0.87 7.32
N GLY A 168 -13.10 -1.96 7.54
CA GLY A 168 -11.73 -2.12 7.07
C GLY A 168 -11.50 -3.55 6.62
N TYR A 169 -11.06 -3.70 5.38
CA TYR A 169 -10.58 -4.97 4.85
C TYR A 169 -9.11 -5.16 5.22
N VAL A 170 -8.75 -6.34 5.70
CA VAL A 170 -7.34 -6.76 5.89
C VAL A 170 -7.16 -8.06 5.14
N ALA A 171 -6.18 -8.11 4.24
CA ALA A 171 -5.82 -9.34 3.55
C ALA A 171 -4.37 -9.70 3.79
N LEU A 172 -4.12 -10.99 3.84
CA LEU A 172 -2.80 -11.57 3.93
C LEU A 172 -2.56 -12.40 2.68
N TYR A 173 -1.57 -11.99 1.90
CA TYR A 173 -1.24 -12.64 0.64
C TYR A 173 0.05 -13.44 0.81
N ASP A 174 0.00 -14.72 0.44
CA ASP A 174 1.20 -15.51 0.22
C ASP A 174 1.72 -15.23 -1.20
N PHE A 175 2.99 -14.86 -1.30
CA PHE A 175 3.66 -14.59 -2.58
C PHE A 175 4.82 -15.55 -2.81
N MET A 176 4.95 -16.59 -1.97
CA MET A 176 5.97 -17.63 -2.10
C MET A 176 5.37 -18.94 -2.60
N ASP A 177 5.16 -19.01 -3.91
CA ASP A 177 5.16 -20.24 -4.71
C ASP A 177 5.86 -19.97 -6.05
#